data_AF-A0A819VQD8-F1
#
_entry.id   AF-A0A819VQD8-F1
#
_cell.length_a   1.000
_cell.length_b   1.000
_cell.length_c   1.000
_cell.angle_alpha   90.00
_cell.angle_beta   90.00
_cell.angle_gamma   90.00
#
_symmetry.space_group_name_H-M   'P 1'
#
loop_
_entity.id
_entity.type
_entity.pdbx_description
1 polymer ?
#
loop_
_entity_poly.entity_id
_entity_poly.type
_entity_poly.pdbx_seq_one_letter_code
_entity_poly.pdbx_strand_id
1 'polypeptide(L)'
;MIVYVDDVLTSLLGFCCFFGTIKFIKFIRFNKSLRIFVQILKYVTKDIISFSFMFSIVFMAFLSLFYLLFTSSIASCSSLLSTAQMLFEITLMSFDATDFTGADPFLGPFCFSLFIIIVVFVCLSMFISILNDGFHHVEETPVEDQQILSYMLKKFLNWTHLRKPNVEELYEIQDSRMRSQYVDPIENFPDKIDQLLDAINRIYIDQKKELLKLKRAGV
;
A
#
# COMPACT_ATOMS: atom_id res chain seq x y z
N MET A 1 16.72 -52.72 -1.56
CA MET A 1 17.77 -51.71 -1.24
C MET A 1 17.79 -50.59 -2.26
N ILE A 2 17.86 -50.87 -3.57
CA ILE A 2 17.88 -49.84 -4.63
C ILE A 2 16.63 -48.95 -4.61
N VAL A 3 15.42 -49.52 -4.45
CA VAL A 3 14.16 -48.75 -4.37
C VAL A 3 14.14 -47.77 -3.18
N TYR A 4 14.60 -48.19 -2.00
CA TYR A 4 14.68 -47.32 -0.83
C TYR A 4 15.66 -46.16 -1.04
N VAL A 5 16.79 -46.42 -1.69
CA VAL A 5 17.76 -45.37 -2.03
C VAL A 5 17.15 -44.38 -3.02
N ASP A 6 16.37 -44.86 -3.99
CA ASP A 6 15.68 -44.01 -4.97
C ASP A 6 14.58 -43.12 -4.33
N ASP A 7 13.78 -43.67 -3.41
CA ASP A 7 12.77 -42.91 -2.65
C ASP A 7 13.40 -41.80 -1.79
N VAL A 8 14.52 -42.11 -1.12
CA VAL A 8 15.27 -41.14 -0.30
C VAL A 8 15.92 -40.08 -1.19
N LEU A 9 16.51 -40.46 -2.32
CA LEU A 9 17.08 -39.52 -3.28
C LEU A 9 16.03 -38.58 -3.86
N THR A 10 14.85 -39.10 -4.22
CA THR A 10 13.72 -38.29 -4.72
C THR A 10 13.25 -37.30 -3.65
N SER A 11 13.14 -37.73 -2.40
CA SER A 11 12.79 -36.84 -1.27
C SER A 11 13.82 -35.73 -1.06
N LEU A 12 15.12 -36.07 -1.14
CA LEU A 12 16.22 -35.11 -1.02
C LEU A 12 16.29 -34.13 -2.20
N LEU A 13 16.04 -34.61 -3.42
CA LEU A 13 15.94 -33.78 -4.61
C LEU A 13 14.77 -32.81 -4.50
N GLY A 14 13.60 -33.27 -4.03
CA GLY A 14 12.45 -32.43 -3.74
C GLY A 14 12.78 -31.33 -2.73
N PHE A 15 13.49 -31.68 -1.66
CA PHE A 15 13.96 -30.71 -0.66
C PHE A 15 14.95 -29.71 -1.25
N CYS A 16 15.90 -30.16 -2.07
CA CYS A 16 16.86 -29.30 -2.76
C CYS A 16 16.16 -28.33 -3.72
N CYS A 17 15.20 -28.81 -4.51
CA CYS A 17 14.36 -27.99 -5.39
C CYS A 17 13.52 -26.97 -4.60
N PHE A 18 12.97 -27.36 -3.46
CA PHE A 18 12.24 -26.45 -2.57
C PHE A 18 13.13 -25.31 -2.05
N PHE A 19 14.32 -25.64 -1.54
CA PHE A 19 15.29 -24.63 -1.11
C PHE A 19 15.79 -23.76 -2.26
N GLY A 20 16.02 -24.36 -3.44
CA GLY A 20 16.33 -23.65 -4.67
C GLY A 20 15.25 -22.64 -5.04
N THR A 21 13.98 -23.03 -4.91
CA THR A 21 12.81 -22.17 -5.16
C THR A 21 12.72 -21.02 -4.14
N ILE A 22 12.94 -21.28 -2.84
CA ILE A 22 13.03 -20.21 -1.83
C ILE A 22 14.15 -19.22 -2.17
N LYS A 23 15.31 -19.74 -2.59
CA LYS A 23 16.46 -18.91 -2.99
C LYS A 23 16.16 -18.11 -4.25
N PHE A 24 15.39 -18.68 -5.19
CA PHE A 24 14.88 -18.00 -6.37
C PHE A 24 13.88 -16.88 -6.01
N ILE A 25 12.99 -17.08 -5.05
CA ILE A 25 12.11 -16.02 -4.51
C ILE A 25 12.94 -14.86 -3.95
N LYS A 26 14.07 -15.15 -3.30
CA LYS A 26 15.02 -14.12 -2.83
C LYS A 26 15.68 -13.36 -3.99
N PHE A 27 15.87 -13.98 -5.15
CA PHE A 27 16.32 -13.33 -6.39
C PHE A 27 15.21 -12.48 -7.03
N ILE A 28 13.96 -12.93 -7.00
CA ILE A 28 12.80 -12.16 -7.47
C ILE A 28 12.61 -10.83 -6.70
N ARG A 29 13.17 -10.71 -5.49
CA ARG A 29 13.24 -9.44 -4.75
C ARG A 29 13.98 -8.32 -5.50
N PHE A 30 14.59 -8.54 -6.67
CA PHE A 30 15.05 -7.42 -7.52
C PHE A 30 13.90 -6.62 -8.16
N ASN A 31 12.67 -7.15 -8.19
CA ASN A 31 11.50 -6.43 -8.68
C ASN A 31 10.99 -5.41 -7.65
N LYS A 32 10.86 -4.13 -8.05
CA LYS A 32 10.41 -3.03 -7.19
C LYS A 32 9.03 -3.29 -6.56
N SER A 33 8.07 -3.82 -7.32
CA SER A 33 6.72 -4.09 -6.82
C SER A 33 6.72 -5.17 -5.73
N LEU A 34 7.56 -6.20 -5.88
CA LEU A 34 7.68 -7.27 -4.89
C LEU A 34 8.49 -6.83 -3.67
N ARG A 35 9.45 -5.90 -3.80
CA ARG A 35 10.11 -5.28 -2.64
C ARG A 35 9.13 -4.53 -1.75
N ILE A 36 8.24 -3.75 -2.36
CA ILE A 36 7.21 -2.98 -1.65
C ILE A 36 6.26 -3.94 -0.92
N PHE A 37 5.79 -5.01 -1.59
CA PHE A 37 4.96 -6.04 -0.97
C PHE A 37 5.65 -6.72 0.23
N VAL A 38 6.93 -7.08 0.10
CA VAL A 38 7.70 -7.67 1.20
C VAL A 38 7.88 -6.69 2.36
N GLN A 39 7.97 -5.39 2.09
CA GLN A 39 8.08 -4.36 3.11
C GLN A 39 6.77 -4.17 3.88
N ILE A 40 5.64 -4.16 3.16
CA ILE A 40 4.30 -4.17 3.76
C ILE A 40 4.15 -5.38 4.66
N LEU A 41 4.43 -6.59 4.14
CA LEU A 41 4.38 -7.82 4.92
C LEU A 41 5.27 -7.77 6.15
N LYS A 42 6.49 -7.22 6.04
CA LYS A 42 7.42 -7.08 7.18
C LYS A 42 6.87 -6.14 8.26
N TYR A 43 6.24 -5.04 7.86
CA TYR A 43 5.60 -4.11 8.79
C TYR A 43 4.45 -4.80 9.53
N VAL A 44 3.53 -5.42 8.80
CA VAL A 44 2.34 -6.06 9.37
C VAL A 44 2.61 -7.41 10.02
N THR A 45 3.84 -7.94 9.93
CA THR A 45 4.19 -9.29 10.44
C THR A 45 3.83 -9.42 11.92
N LYS A 46 4.04 -8.38 12.73
CA LYS A 46 3.71 -8.40 14.15
C LYS A 46 2.21 -8.59 14.38
N ASP A 47 1.39 -7.87 13.62
CA ASP A 47 -0.07 -7.93 13.74
C ASP A 47 -0.63 -9.23 13.15
N ILE A 48 -0.05 -9.73 12.05
CA ILE A 48 -0.34 -11.06 11.49
C ILE A 48 -0.03 -12.17 12.51
N ILE A 49 1.08 -12.10 13.24
CA ILE A 49 1.42 -13.11 14.25
C ILE A 49 0.39 -13.10 15.39
N SER A 50 0.02 -11.91 15.87
CA SER A 50 -1.00 -11.78 16.92
C SER A 50 -2.38 -12.28 16.45
N PHE A 51 -2.75 -11.93 15.21
CA PHE A 51 -3.97 -12.41 14.56
C PHE A 51 -3.96 -13.93 14.38
N SER A 52 -2.84 -14.51 13.95
CA SER A 52 -2.69 -15.96 13.76
C SER A 52 -2.89 -16.73 15.07
N PHE A 53 -2.43 -16.18 16.19
CA PHE A 53 -2.68 -16.78 17.51
C PHE A 53 -4.17 -16.76 17.88
N MET A 54 -4.84 -15.62 17.71
CA MET A 54 -6.29 -15.49 17.92
C MET A 54 -7.08 -16.45 17.01
N PHE A 55 -6.72 -16.48 15.73
CA PHE A 55 -7.30 -17.39 14.73
C PHE A 55 -7.12 -18.86 15.12
N SER A 56 -5.92 -19.26 15.55
CA SER A 56 -5.63 -20.64 15.90
C SER A 56 -6.51 -21.16 17.04
N ILE A 57 -6.84 -20.31 18.03
CA ILE A 57 -7.74 -20.68 19.14
C ILE A 57 -9.15 -20.93 18.62
N VAL A 58 -9.70 -20.01 17.82
CA VAL A 58 -11.04 -20.15 17.24
C VAL A 58 -11.10 -21.36 16.29
N PHE A 59 -10.08 -21.51 15.46
CA PHE A 59 -9.96 -22.63 14.53
C PHE A 59 -9.89 -23.96 15.27
N MET A 60 -9.12 -24.07 16.37
CA MET A 60 -9.07 -25.28 17.18
C MET A 60 -10.39 -25.58 17.90
N ALA A 61 -11.14 -24.55 18.32
CA ALA A 61 -12.47 -24.74 18.88
C ALA A 61 -13.44 -25.35 17.84
N PHE A 62 -13.45 -24.81 16.62
CA PHE A 62 -14.25 -25.40 15.53
C PHE A 62 -13.72 -26.76 15.08
N LEU A 63 -12.40 -26.98 15.07
CA LEU A 63 -11.79 -28.27 14.75
C LEU A 63 -12.28 -29.36 15.69
N SER A 64 -12.22 -29.09 17.00
CA SER A 64 -12.69 -30.03 18.02
C SER A 64 -14.20 -30.24 17.96
N LEU A 65 -14.99 -29.19 17.70
CA LEU A 65 -16.44 -29.29 17.53
C LEU A 65 -16.81 -30.16 16.31
N PHE A 66 -16.24 -29.90 15.14
CA PHE A 66 -16.52 -30.65 13.92
C PHE A 66 -16.03 -32.09 14.01
N TYR A 67 -14.85 -32.29 14.59
CA TYR A 67 -14.36 -33.63 14.87
C TYR A 67 -15.37 -34.38 15.73
N LEU A 68 -15.82 -33.81 16.86
CA LEU A 68 -16.73 -34.49 17.77
C LEU A 68 -18.14 -34.71 17.19
N LEU A 69 -18.67 -33.77 16.41
CA LEU A 69 -20.00 -33.89 15.79
C LEU A 69 -20.03 -34.89 14.63
N PHE A 70 -18.99 -34.90 13.78
CA PHE A 70 -19.05 -35.63 12.50
C PHE A 70 -18.07 -36.81 12.40
N THR A 71 -17.36 -37.17 13.48
CA THR A 71 -16.38 -38.28 13.46
C THR A 71 -16.96 -39.60 12.95
N SER A 72 -18.23 -39.88 13.27
CA SER A 72 -18.90 -41.13 12.92
C SER A 72 -19.60 -41.09 11.57
N SER A 73 -19.86 -39.90 11.03
CA SER A 73 -20.72 -39.71 9.85
C SER A 73 -19.93 -39.37 8.58
N ILE A 74 -18.78 -38.70 8.71
CA ILE A 74 -17.99 -38.22 7.58
C ILE A 74 -16.57 -38.78 7.67
N ALA A 75 -16.11 -39.46 6.62
CA ALA A 75 -14.76 -40.05 6.58
C ALA A 75 -13.64 -39.00 6.75
N SER A 76 -13.85 -37.80 6.22
CA SER A 76 -12.95 -36.66 6.38
C SER A 76 -12.83 -36.17 7.84
N CYS A 77 -13.73 -36.58 8.73
CA CYS A 77 -13.67 -36.33 10.18
C CYS A 77 -13.07 -37.48 11.00
N SER A 78 -12.49 -38.49 10.35
CA SER A 78 -11.94 -39.68 11.05
C SER A 78 -10.73 -39.38 11.93
N SER A 79 -9.94 -38.36 11.60
CA SER A 79 -8.80 -37.94 12.40
C SER A 79 -8.79 -36.42 12.55
N LEU A 80 -8.16 -35.91 13.62
CA LEU A 80 -8.00 -34.46 13.80
C LEU A 80 -7.27 -33.81 12.62
N LEU A 81 -6.28 -34.49 12.02
CA LEU A 81 -5.54 -33.96 10.88
C LEU A 81 -6.41 -33.92 9.61
N SER A 82 -7.17 -34.98 9.34
CA SER A 82 -8.13 -35.03 8.23
C SER A 82 -9.25 -33.99 8.40
N THR A 83 -9.72 -33.79 9.63
CA THR A 83 -10.73 -32.77 9.93
C THR A 83 -10.15 -31.37 9.71
N ALA A 84 -8.89 -31.14 10.07
CA ALA A 84 -8.22 -29.87 9.81
C ALA A 84 -8.07 -29.62 8.31
N GLN A 85 -7.71 -30.64 7.52
CA GLN A 85 -7.66 -30.54 6.06
C GLN A 85 -9.03 -30.17 5.48
N MET A 86 -10.09 -30.86 5.90
CA MET A 86 -11.46 -30.54 5.51
C MET A 86 -11.84 -29.09 5.88
N LEU A 87 -11.55 -28.62 7.09
CA LEU A 87 -11.84 -27.24 7.48
C LEU A 87 -11.07 -26.21 6.63
N PHE A 88 -9.85 -26.53 6.18
CA PHE A 88 -9.13 -25.69 5.23
C PHE A 88 -9.79 -25.70 3.84
N GLU A 89 -10.26 -26.85 3.36
CA GLU A 89 -11.01 -26.96 2.10
C GLU A 89 -12.31 -26.15 2.15
N ILE A 90 -13.02 -26.18 3.28
CA ILE A 90 -14.20 -25.34 3.53
C ILE A 90 -13.83 -23.86 3.52
N THR A 91 -12.71 -23.49 4.15
CA THR A 91 -12.24 -22.10 4.18
C THR A 91 -11.89 -21.59 2.77
N LEU A 92 -11.35 -22.46 1.91
CA LEU A 92 -11.08 -22.19 0.50
C LEU A 92 -12.34 -22.23 -0.39
N MET A 93 -13.52 -22.48 0.19
CA MET A 93 -14.79 -22.74 -0.51
C MET A 93 -14.71 -23.86 -1.56
N SER A 94 -13.80 -24.82 -1.38
CA SER A 94 -13.60 -25.94 -2.30
C SER A 94 -14.37 -27.20 -1.88
N PHE A 95 -15.05 -27.16 -0.74
CA PHE A 95 -15.72 -28.32 -0.15
C PHE A 95 -17.23 -28.31 -0.40
N ASP A 96 -17.80 -29.46 -0.77
CA ASP A 96 -19.22 -29.61 -1.05
C ASP A 96 -20.05 -29.80 0.24
N ALA A 97 -21.10 -29.00 0.41
CA ALA A 97 -21.98 -29.06 1.59
C ALA A 97 -22.89 -30.31 1.63
N THR A 98 -22.89 -31.14 0.59
CA THR A 98 -23.70 -32.35 0.48
C THR A 98 -23.37 -33.37 1.56
N ASP A 99 -22.09 -33.45 1.97
CA ASP A 99 -21.63 -34.41 2.97
C ASP A 99 -22.17 -34.09 4.37
N PHE A 100 -22.32 -32.80 4.70
CA PHE A 100 -22.92 -32.36 5.96
C PHE A 100 -24.44 -32.53 5.98
N THR A 101 -25.08 -32.38 4.82
CA THR A 101 -26.53 -32.54 4.68
C THR A 101 -26.94 -34.01 4.85
N GLY A 102 -26.07 -34.94 4.45
CA GLY A 102 -26.29 -36.38 4.61
C GLY A 102 -26.07 -36.91 6.03
N ALA A 103 -25.25 -36.22 6.84
CA ALA A 103 -24.99 -36.59 8.24
C ALA A 103 -26.13 -36.15 9.17
N ASP A 104 -26.41 -34.85 9.20
CA ASP A 104 -27.48 -34.28 10.02
C ASP A 104 -28.15 -33.11 9.28
N PRO A 105 -29.44 -33.23 8.89
CA PRO A 105 -30.11 -32.24 8.02
C PRO A 105 -30.22 -30.84 8.59
N PHE A 106 -30.11 -30.70 9.92
CA PHE A 106 -30.26 -29.41 10.61
C PHE A 106 -28.92 -28.91 11.18
N LEU A 107 -28.24 -29.76 11.95
CA LEU A 107 -27.03 -29.36 12.68
C LEU A 107 -25.81 -29.19 11.76
N GLY A 108 -25.71 -30.01 10.70
CA GLY A 108 -24.65 -29.93 9.69
C GLY A 108 -24.59 -28.57 8.99
N PRO A 109 -25.65 -28.18 8.25
CA PRO A 109 -25.71 -26.90 7.55
C PRO A 109 -25.58 -25.70 8.48
N PHE A 110 -26.14 -25.77 9.69
CA PHE A 110 -26.04 -24.69 10.68
C PHE A 110 -24.59 -24.47 11.15
N CYS A 111 -23.90 -25.53 11.58
CA CYS A 111 -22.50 -25.45 12.02
C CYS A 111 -21.57 -25.05 10.87
N PHE A 112 -21.80 -25.58 9.66
CA PHE A 112 -21.07 -25.21 8.45
C PHE A 112 -21.23 -23.74 8.09
N SER A 113 -22.47 -23.24 8.07
CA SER A 113 -22.75 -21.83 7.79
C SER A 113 -22.14 -20.91 8.85
N LEU A 114 -22.27 -21.27 10.13
CA LEU A 114 -21.66 -20.52 11.23
C LEU A 114 -20.13 -20.45 11.09
N PHE A 115 -19.48 -21.57 10.75
CA PHE A 115 -18.05 -21.62 10.51
C PHE A 115 -17.64 -20.71 9.34
N ILE A 116 -18.34 -20.76 8.21
CA ILE A 116 -18.05 -19.88 7.06
C ILE A 116 -18.24 -18.41 7.44
N ILE A 117 -19.35 -18.06 8.10
CA ILE A 117 -19.62 -16.68 8.51
C ILE A 117 -18.53 -16.16 9.45
N ILE A 118 -18.18 -16.93 10.48
CA ILE A 118 -17.18 -16.50 11.46
C ILE A 118 -15.78 -16.53 10.87
N VAL A 119 -15.36 -17.66 10.31
CA VAL A 119 -13.97 -17.83 9.87
C VAL A 119 -13.71 -17.11 8.56
N VAL A 120 -14.51 -17.34 7.52
CA VAL A 120 -14.22 -16.74 6.21
C VAL A 120 -14.43 -15.23 6.26
N PHE A 121 -15.58 -14.72 6.74
CA PHE A 121 -15.81 -13.27 6.71
C PHE A 121 -14.96 -12.53 7.74
N VAL A 122 -14.90 -12.96 9.00
CA VAL A 122 -14.14 -12.21 10.01
C VAL A 122 -12.64 -12.32 9.78
N CYS A 123 -12.13 -13.52 9.48
CA CYS A 123 -10.68 -13.68 9.32
C CYS A 123 -10.18 -13.02 8.04
N LEU A 124 -10.89 -13.16 6.92
CA LEU A 124 -10.49 -12.46 5.69
C LEU A 124 -10.63 -10.95 5.83
N SER A 125 -11.70 -10.44 6.44
CA SER A 125 -11.88 -9.00 6.63
C SER A 125 -10.78 -8.42 7.52
N MET A 126 -10.39 -9.13 8.58
CA MET A 126 -9.28 -8.72 9.44
C MET A 126 -7.94 -8.80 8.72
N PHE A 127 -7.70 -9.86 7.94
CA PHE A 127 -6.48 -9.98 7.14
C PHE A 127 -6.36 -8.84 6.11
N ILE A 128 -7.45 -8.52 5.41
CA ILE A 128 -7.51 -7.40 4.47
C ILE A 128 -7.27 -6.07 5.21
N SER A 129 -7.85 -5.89 6.40
CA SER A 129 -7.65 -4.69 7.20
C SER A 129 -6.19 -4.50 7.62
N ILE A 130 -5.53 -5.58 8.08
CA ILE A 130 -4.11 -5.56 8.45
C ILE A 130 -3.26 -5.22 7.23
N LEU A 131 -3.55 -5.83 6.08
CA LEU A 131 -2.84 -5.51 4.84
C LEU A 131 -3.05 -4.05 4.46
N ASN A 132 -4.29 -3.55 4.49
CA ASN A 132 -4.62 -2.16 4.14
C ASN A 132 -3.86 -1.15 5.01
N ASP A 133 -3.76 -1.41 6.31
CA ASP A 133 -2.94 -0.60 7.23
C ASP A 133 -1.46 -0.59 6.83
N GLY A 134 -0.90 -1.75 6.49
CA GLY A 134 0.46 -1.84 5.99
C GLY A 134 0.69 -1.15 4.64
N PHE A 135 -0.32 -1.15 3.75
CA PHE A 135 -0.28 -0.42 2.49
C PHE A 135 -0.22 1.10 2.74
N HIS A 136 -1.11 1.63 3.59
CA HIS A 136 -1.10 3.05 3.94
C HIS A 136 0.21 3.48 4.62
N HIS A 137 0.76 2.64 5.51
CA HIS A 137 2.04 2.93 6.17
C HIS A 137 3.19 3.13 5.16
N VAL A 138 3.24 2.31 4.10
CA VAL A 138 4.30 2.36 3.09
C VAL A 138 4.06 3.47 2.04
N GLU A 139 2.84 3.96 1.89
CA GLU A 139 2.54 5.18 1.14
C GLU A 139 2.94 6.45 1.90
N GLU A 140 2.76 6.47 3.22
CA GLU A 140 3.04 7.65 4.06
C GLU A 140 4.51 7.80 4.48
N THR A 141 5.28 6.71 4.54
CA THR A 141 6.73 6.79 4.85
C THR A 141 7.56 6.89 3.57
N PRO A 142 8.22 8.03 3.27
CA PRO A 142 9.20 8.13 2.19
C PRO A 142 10.50 7.45 2.64
N VAL A 143 10.49 6.12 2.66
CA VAL A 143 11.64 5.29 3.04
C VAL A 143 12.84 5.68 2.18
N GLU A 144 13.99 5.92 2.80
CA GLU A 144 15.26 6.26 2.14
C GLU A 144 15.61 5.27 0.99
N ASP A 145 15.19 4.02 1.10
CA ASP A 145 15.29 3.00 0.04
C ASP A 145 14.32 3.21 -1.13
N GLN A 146 13.10 3.71 -0.88
CA GLN A 146 12.19 4.17 -1.94
C GLN A 146 12.72 5.45 -2.60
N GLN A 147 13.36 6.33 -1.84
CA GLN A 147 14.05 7.49 -2.37
C GLN A 147 15.19 7.04 -3.30
N ILE A 148 16.12 6.19 -2.85
CA ILE A 148 17.22 5.68 -3.69
C ILE A 148 16.70 4.94 -4.93
N LEU A 149 15.64 4.13 -4.81
CA LEU A 149 15.04 3.44 -5.97
C LEU A 149 14.27 4.38 -6.91
N SER A 150 13.56 5.38 -6.38
CA SER A 150 12.91 6.40 -7.20
C SER A 150 13.94 7.34 -7.84
N TYR A 151 15.08 7.61 -7.20
CA TYR A 151 16.21 8.33 -7.76
C TYR A 151 16.92 7.50 -8.85
N MET A 152 17.15 6.21 -8.63
CA MET A 152 17.71 5.30 -9.65
C MET A 152 16.77 5.13 -10.85
N LEU A 153 15.46 5.00 -10.61
CA LEU A 153 14.47 4.97 -11.68
C LEU A 153 14.30 6.32 -12.37
N LYS A 154 14.30 7.44 -11.65
CA LYS A 154 14.31 8.78 -12.24
C LYS A 154 15.56 8.97 -13.10
N LYS A 155 16.73 8.46 -12.68
CA LYS A 155 17.96 8.47 -13.48
C LYS A 155 17.86 7.57 -14.73
N PHE A 156 17.21 6.42 -14.61
CA PHE A 156 16.96 5.48 -15.72
C PHE A 156 15.87 5.98 -16.70
N LEU A 157 14.83 6.66 -16.22
CA LEU A 157 13.78 7.34 -16.98
C LEU A 157 14.21 8.74 -17.50
N ASN A 158 15.28 9.31 -16.97
CA ASN A 158 15.91 10.48 -17.59
C ASN A 158 16.88 10.05 -18.70
N TRP A 159 17.45 8.85 -18.59
CA TRP A 159 18.32 8.26 -19.61
C TRP A 159 17.53 7.67 -20.78
N THR A 160 16.41 6.99 -20.50
CA THR A 160 15.42 6.61 -21.50
C THR A 160 14.47 7.79 -21.65
N HIS A 161 14.43 8.47 -22.80
CA HIS A 161 13.78 9.79 -23.00
C HIS A 161 12.23 9.82 -22.86
N LEU A 162 11.63 8.95 -22.04
CA LEU A 162 10.20 8.74 -21.84
C LEU A 162 9.69 9.45 -20.57
N ARG A 163 10.07 10.72 -20.39
CA ARG A 163 9.55 11.54 -19.30
C ARG A 163 8.17 12.10 -19.68
N LYS A 164 7.10 11.57 -19.06
CA LYS A 164 5.85 12.33 -18.85
C LYS A 164 5.91 12.96 -17.45
N PRO A 165 5.76 14.29 -17.30
CA PRO A 165 5.75 14.95 -16.00
C PRO A 165 4.53 14.49 -15.18
N ASN A 166 4.73 14.31 -13.86
CA ASN A 166 3.64 13.99 -12.92
C ASN A 166 2.64 15.15 -12.91
N VAL A 167 1.35 14.83 -12.79
CA VAL A 167 0.28 15.85 -12.85
C VAL A 167 0.42 16.85 -11.70
N GLU A 168 0.82 16.42 -10.50
CA GLU A 168 1.20 17.28 -9.36
C GLU A 168 2.30 18.30 -9.70
N GLU A 169 3.38 17.88 -10.38
CA GLU A 169 4.47 18.80 -10.79
C GLU A 169 3.97 19.81 -11.83
N LEU A 170 3.01 19.43 -12.69
CA LEU A 170 2.38 20.36 -13.64
C LEU A 170 1.49 21.38 -12.92
N TYR A 171 0.75 20.95 -11.89
CA TYR A 171 -0.06 21.86 -11.07
C TYR A 171 0.82 22.84 -10.29
N GLU A 172 1.90 22.38 -9.66
CA GLU A 172 2.82 23.26 -8.93
C GLU A 172 3.56 24.25 -9.83
N ILE A 173 4.02 23.82 -11.02
CA ILE A 173 4.68 24.71 -11.99
C ILE A 173 3.69 25.75 -12.54
N GLN A 174 2.43 25.35 -12.76
CA GLN A 174 1.40 26.25 -13.26
C GLN A 174 0.92 27.23 -12.19
N ASP A 175 0.75 26.78 -10.94
CA ASP A 175 0.40 27.62 -9.80
C ASP A 175 1.52 28.60 -9.47
N SER A 176 2.78 28.16 -9.48
CA SER A 176 3.96 29.02 -9.30
C SER A 176 4.04 30.12 -10.37
N ARG A 177 3.72 29.80 -11.63
CA ARG A 177 3.64 30.80 -12.71
C ARG A 177 2.50 31.79 -12.50
N MET A 178 1.31 31.32 -12.13
CA MET A 178 0.19 32.22 -11.83
C MET A 178 0.54 33.14 -10.66
N ARG A 179 1.13 32.61 -9.60
CA ARG A 179 1.54 33.37 -8.42
C ARG A 179 2.57 34.45 -8.76
N SER A 180 3.63 34.14 -9.53
CA SER A 180 4.58 35.16 -10.01
C SER A 180 3.88 36.22 -10.87
N GLN A 181 3.04 35.80 -11.83
CA GLN A 181 2.33 36.71 -12.71
C GLN A 181 1.38 37.69 -11.98
N TYR A 182 0.81 37.29 -10.83
CA TYR A 182 -0.05 38.16 -10.00
C TYR A 182 0.72 38.92 -8.90
N VAL A 183 1.76 38.34 -8.30
CA VAL A 183 2.49 38.95 -7.18
C VAL A 183 3.47 40.02 -7.65
N ASP A 184 4.17 39.82 -8.78
CA ASP A 184 5.16 40.78 -9.30
C ASP A 184 4.57 42.18 -9.56
N PRO A 185 3.35 42.34 -10.11
CA PRO A 185 2.74 43.66 -10.28
C PRO A 185 2.22 44.29 -8.98
N ILE A 186 1.85 43.48 -7.99
CA ILE A 186 1.31 43.94 -6.69
C ILE A 186 2.46 44.41 -5.79
N GLU A 187 3.58 43.70 -5.78
CA GLU A 187 4.75 44.02 -4.96
C GLU A 187 5.47 45.27 -5.46
N ASN A 188 5.48 45.50 -6.77
CA ASN A 188 6.05 46.72 -7.38
C ASN A 188 5.06 47.90 -7.44
N PHE A 189 3.87 47.76 -6.86
CA PHE A 189 2.86 48.83 -6.82
C PHE A 189 3.27 50.05 -5.96
N PRO A 190 3.85 49.87 -4.75
CA PRO A 190 4.33 50.98 -3.92
C PRO A 190 5.42 51.78 -4.64
N ASP A 191 6.38 51.10 -5.27
CA ASP A 191 7.48 51.75 -6.01
C ASP A 191 6.97 52.62 -7.17
N LYS A 192 5.89 52.18 -7.85
CA LYS A 192 5.25 53.00 -8.88
C LYS A 192 4.56 54.23 -8.32
N ILE A 193 3.96 54.14 -7.12
CA ILE A 193 3.37 55.29 -6.44
C ILE A 193 4.47 56.26 -6.02
N ASP A 194 5.58 55.76 -5.48
CA ASP A 194 6.71 56.59 -5.08
C ASP A 194 7.32 57.31 -6.28
N GLN A 195 7.49 56.63 -7.42
CA GLN A 195 7.93 57.26 -8.67
C GLN A 195 6.99 58.36 -9.16
N LEU A 196 5.67 58.17 -9.03
CA LEU A 196 4.68 59.19 -9.41
C LEU A 196 4.74 60.40 -8.47
N LEU A 197 4.85 60.18 -7.15
CA LEU A 197 5.00 61.25 -6.17
C LEU A 197 6.28 62.06 -6.41
N ASP A 198 7.37 61.38 -6.74
CA ASP A 198 8.65 62.01 -7.06
C ASP A 198 8.59 62.84 -8.35
N ALA A 199 7.91 62.32 -9.37
CA ALA A 199 7.68 63.04 -10.62
C ALA A 199 6.82 64.29 -10.40
N ILE A 200 5.74 64.19 -9.62
CA ILE A 200 4.87 65.32 -9.29
C ILE A 200 5.64 66.39 -8.49
N ASN A 201 6.45 65.97 -7.51
CA ASN A 201 7.24 66.90 -6.70
C ASN A 201 8.28 67.64 -7.54
N ARG A 202 8.96 66.95 -8.48
CA ARG A 202 9.86 67.60 -9.44
C ARG A 202 9.16 68.65 -10.29
N ILE A 203 7.98 68.33 -10.84
CA ILE A 203 7.19 69.27 -11.65
C ILE A 203 6.79 70.49 -10.82
N TYR A 204 6.35 70.29 -9.57
CA TYR A 204 5.98 71.40 -8.69
C TYR A 204 7.16 72.33 -8.38
N ILE A 205 8.34 71.76 -8.10
CA ILE A 205 9.56 72.54 -7.84
C ILE A 205 10.00 73.31 -9.09
N ASP A 206 9.91 72.69 -10.27
CA ASP A 206 10.30 73.31 -11.53
C ASP A 206 9.36 74.48 -11.89
N GLN A 207 8.04 74.29 -11.76
CA GLN A 207 7.03 75.34 -11.91
C GLN A 207 7.26 76.50 -10.93
N LYS A 208 7.56 76.20 -9.66
CA LYS A 208 7.88 77.23 -8.65
C LYS A 208 9.15 78.01 -9.00
N LYS A 209 10.16 77.35 -9.57
CA LYS A 209 11.42 77.99 -9.99
C LYS A 209 11.20 78.90 -11.20
N GLU A 210 10.38 78.49 -12.16
CA GLU A 210 9.97 79.31 -13.31
C GLU A 210 9.17 80.55 -12.86
N LEU A 211 8.20 80.40 -11.94
CA LEU A 211 7.45 81.53 -11.37
C LEU A 211 8.34 82.52 -10.60
N LEU A 212 9.35 82.03 -9.88
CA LEU A 212 10.32 82.89 -9.18
C LEU A 212 11.27 83.64 -10.13
N LYS A 213 11.61 83.05 -11.29
CA LYS A 213 12.36 83.77 -12.35
C LYS A 213 11.51 84.86 -12.98
N LEU A 214 10.23 84.59 -13.27
CA LEU A 214 9.28 85.58 -13.79
C LEU A 214 9.07 86.74 -12.80
N LYS A 215 9.00 86.45 -11.49
CA LYS A 215 8.89 87.47 -10.44
C LYS A 215 10.18 88.29 -10.23
N ARG A 216 11.34 87.80 -10.66
CA ARG A 216 12.64 88.51 -10.58
C ARG A 216 12.99 89.26 -11.88
N ALA A 217 12.27 88.99 -12.96
CA ALA A 217 12.43 89.64 -14.27
C ALA A 217 11.39 90.77 -14.51
N GLY A 218 10.37 90.88 -13.67
CA GLY A 218 9.42 92.00 -13.65
C GLY A 218 9.50 92.76 -12.34
N VAL A 219 10.05 93.99 -12.42
CA VAL A 219 10.30 94.99 -11.36
C VAL A 219 11.60 94.82 -10.58
#